data_AF-A0A2G8L4L3-F1
#
_entry.id   AF-A0A2G8L4L3-F1
#
_cell.length_a   1.000
_cell.length_b   1.000
_cell.length_c   1.000
_cell.angle_alpha   90.00
_cell.angle_beta   90.00
_cell.angle_gamma   90.00
#
_symmetry.space_group_name_H-M   'P 1'
#
loop_
_entity.id
_entity.type
_entity.pdbx_description
1 polymer ?
#
loop_
_entity_poly.entity_id
_entity_poly.type
_entity_poly.pdbx_seq_one_letter_code
_entity_poly.pdbx_strand_id
1 'polypeptide(L)'
;MTLSEGIDPKQRQELKLTDERIRSVVYDFFGAGFETVASTLMWAFLYAIYFPDLQKRMQKEMDDVIGRDRLPSLADRGRLPLTEAFLAEVSRHSLLCQLHYHTAQYEIPYWKAGIIYIFLRTQLFL
;
A
#
# COMPACT_ATOMS: atom_id res chain seq x y z
N MET A 1 -32.80 -2.93 5.84
CA MET A 1 -31.83 -1.84 6.03
C MET A 1 -30.88 -1.89 4.84
N THR A 2 -31.20 -1.11 3.80
CA THR A 2 -30.37 -1.08 2.58
C THR A 2 -29.17 -0.17 2.82
N LEU A 3 -27.97 -0.54 2.34
CA LEU A 3 -26.73 0.23 2.57
C LEU A 3 -26.75 1.60 1.87
N SER A 4 -27.75 1.85 1.04
CA SER A 4 -27.95 3.09 0.28
C SER A 4 -28.95 4.08 0.91
N GLU A 5 -29.58 3.76 2.04
CA GLU A 5 -30.61 4.61 2.68
C GLU A 5 -30.07 5.95 3.23
N GLY A 6 -28.76 6.09 3.44
CA GLY A 6 -28.13 7.30 3.98
C GLY A 6 -27.55 8.28 2.94
N ILE A 7 -27.70 8.00 1.64
CA ILE A 7 -27.06 8.76 0.55
C ILE A 7 -28.10 9.64 -0.14
N ASP A 8 -27.76 10.91 -0.42
CA ASP A 8 -28.63 11.85 -1.14
C ASP A 8 -29.13 11.22 -2.46
N PRO A 9 -30.45 11.15 -2.70
CA PRO A 9 -31.02 10.52 -3.89
C PRO A 9 -30.48 11.09 -5.21
N LYS A 10 -30.06 12.37 -5.25
CA LYS A 10 -29.45 12.96 -6.45
C LYS A 10 -28.08 12.34 -6.76
N GLN A 11 -27.21 12.21 -5.75
CA GLN A 11 -25.90 11.57 -5.89
C GLN A 11 -26.02 10.07 -6.22
N ARG A 12 -27.02 9.39 -5.64
CA ARG A 12 -27.29 7.98 -5.93
C ARG A 12 -27.60 7.73 -7.40
N GLN A 13 -28.32 8.66 -8.02
CA GLN A 13 -28.76 8.58 -9.42
C GLN A 13 -27.62 8.90 -10.39
N GLU A 14 -26.76 9.88 -10.07
CA GLU A 14 -25.55 10.19 -10.85
C GLU A 14 -24.53 9.04 -10.81
N LEU A 15 -24.32 8.42 -9.65
CA LEU A 15 -23.31 7.37 -9.46
C LEU A 15 -23.82 5.95 -9.81
N LYS A 16 -25.12 5.79 -10.10
CA LYS A 16 -25.79 4.48 -10.29
C LYS A 16 -25.42 3.50 -9.17
N LEU A 17 -25.50 3.95 -7.92
CA LEU A 17 -25.10 3.16 -6.74
C LEU A 17 -26.20 2.13 -6.40
N THR A 18 -25.99 0.90 -6.86
CA THR A 18 -26.75 -0.27 -6.40
C THR A 18 -26.08 -0.89 -5.17
N ASP A 19 -26.87 -1.51 -4.30
CA ASP A 19 -26.35 -2.18 -3.09
C ASP A 19 -25.33 -3.27 -3.43
N GLU A 20 -25.46 -3.92 -4.60
CA GLU A 20 -24.50 -4.90 -5.11
C GLU A 20 -23.15 -4.25 -5.47
N ARG A 21 -23.14 -3.08 -6.10
CA ARG A 21 -21.92 -2.34 -6.42
C ARG A 21 -21.23 -1.83 -5.16
N ILE A 22 -21.98 -1.31 -4.19
CA ILE A 22 -21.43 -0.91 -2.90
C ILE A 22 -20.75 -2.11 -2.24
N ARG A 23 -21.41 -3.26 -2.25
CA ARG A 23 -20.85 -4.49 -1.67
C ARG A 23 -19.59 -4.96 -2.40
N SER A 24 -19.57 -4.93 -3.74
CA SER A 24 -18.40 -5.26 -4.55
C SER A 24 -17.22 -4.35 -4.22
N VAL A 25 -17.43 -3.03 -4.18
CA VAL A 25 -16.38 -2.05 -3.87
C VAL A 25 -15.81 -2.28 -2.47
N VAL A 26 -16.68 -2.60 -1.50
CA VAL A 26 -16.24 -2.92 -0.14
C VAL A 26 -15.37 -4.19 -0.13
N TYR A 27 -15.77 -5.24 -0.85
CA TYR A 27 -14.96 -6.46 -0.98
C TYR A 27 -13.62 -6.18 -1.66
N ASP A 28 -13.61 -5.38 -2.73
CA ASP A 28 -12.38 -5.02 -3.45
C ASP A 28 -11.43 -4.21 -2.54
N PHE A 29 -11.97 -3.27 -1.75
CA PHE A 29 -11.19 -2.46 -0.81
C PHE A 29 -10.58 -3.32 0.30
N PHE A 30 -11.37 -4.21 0.91
CA PHE A 30 -10.85 -5.11 1.93
C PHE A 30 -9.89 -6.14 1.36
N GLY A 31 -10.15 -6.70 0.18
CA GLY A 31 -9.25 -7.64 -0.48
C GLY A 31 -7.88 -7.00 -0.78
N ALA A 32 -7.88 -5.84 -1.44
CA ALA A 32 -6.64 -5.13 -1.76
C ALA A 32 -5.92 -4.57 -0.52
N GLY A 33 -6.67 -4.07 0.46
CA GLY A 33 -6.11 -3.47 1.68
C GLY A 33 -5.62 -4.48 2.70
N PHE A 34 -6.26 -5.65 2.82
CA PHE A 34 -5.92 -6.63 3.85
C PHE A 34 -4.56 -7.27 3.57
N GLU A 35 -4.33 -7.76 2.36
CA GLU A 35 -3.07 -8.42 1.98
C GLU A 35 -1.88 -7.45 2.10
N THR A 36 -2.05 -6.21 1.64
CA THR A 36 -1.00 -5.18 1.67
C THR A 36 -0.62 -4.76 3.08
N VAL A 37 -1.61 -4.56 3.97
CA VAL A 37 -1.37 -4.24 5.38
C VAL A 37 -0.74 -5.42 6.11
N ALA A 38 -1.22 -6.65 5.89
CA ALA A 38 -0.65 -7.84 6.51
C ALA A 38 0.82 -8.05 6.14
N SER A 39 1.15 -7.92 4.85
CA SER A 39 2.53 -7.98 4.36
C SER A 39 3.41 -6.89 4.99
N THR A 40 2.91 -5.66 5.05
CA THR A 40 3.64 -4.53 5.66
C THR A 40 3.94 -4.77 7.14
N LEU A 41 2.97 -5.27 7.90
CA LEU A 41 3.17 -5.62 9.31
C LEU A 41 4.18 -6.76 9.47
N MET A 42 4.12 -7.78 8.62
CA MET A 42 5.09 -8.89 8.63
C MET A 42 6.52 -8.37 8.44
N TRP A 43 6.75 -7.51 7.45
CA TRP A 43 8.05 -6.87 7.23
C TRP A 43 8.46 -6.00 8.43
N ALA A 44 7.54 -5.20 8.98
CA ALA A 44 7.83 -4.38 10.16
C ALA A 44 8.33 -5.23 11.34
N PHE A 45 7.65 -6.34 11.64
CA PHE A 45 8.08 -7.24 12.71
C PHE A 45 9.40 -7.93 12.39
N LEU A 46 9.62 -8.36 11.14
CA LEU A 46 10.89 -8.95 10.73
C LEU A 46 12.06 -8.00 10.96
N TYR A 47 11.93 -6.73 10.57
CA TYR A 47 12.95 -5.71 10.81
C TYR A 47 13.14 -5.42 12.30
N ALA A 48 12.06 -5.38 13.08
CA ALA A 48 12.16 -5.18 14.53
C ALA A 48 12.93 -6.32 15.21
N ILE A 49 12.70 -7.58 14.80
CA ILE A 49 13.40 -8.75 15.35
C ILE A 49 14.87 -8.77 14.92
N TYR A 50 15.16 -8.45 13.66
CA TYR A 50 16.52 -8.51 13.12
C TYR A 50 17.40 -7.36 13.61
N PHE A 51 16.81 -6.19 13.89
CA PHE A 51 17.51 -4.99 14.33
C PHE A 51 17.02 -4.52 15.71
N PRO A 52 17.33 -5.25 16.81
CA PRO A 52 16.84 -4.93 18.14
C PRO A 52 17.35 -3.57 18.65
N ASP A 53 18.53 -3.13 18.22
CA ASP A 53 19.07 -1.82 18.59
C ASP A 53 18.29 -0.67 17.94
N LEU A 54 17.84 -0.86 16.71
CA LEU A 54 16.97 0.11 16.03
C LEU A 54 15.61 0.18 16.74
N GLN A 55 15.04 -0.98 17.09
CA GLN A 55 13.80 -1.06 17.86
C GLN A 55 13.89 -0.30 19.20
N LYS A 56 14.98 -0.50 19.96
CA LYS A 56 15.21 0.23 21.23
C LYS A 56 15.31 1.74 21.03
N ARG A 57 16.00 2.18 19.98
CA ARG A 57 16.14 3.61 19.66
C ARG A 57 14.79 4.24 19.28
N MET A 58 13.96 3.54 18.51
CA MET A 58 12.61 3.99 18.20
C MET A 58 11.73 4.05 19.45
N GLN A 59 11.78 3.02 20.31
CA GLN A 59 11.05 3.03 21.58
C GLN A 59 11.46 4.21 22.46
N LYS A 60 12.76 4.49 22.55
CA LYS A 60 13.27 5.66 23.27
C LYS A 60 12.76 6.97 22.68
N GLU A 61 12.82 7.13 21.35
CA GLU A 61 12.29 8.32 20.68
C GLU A 61 10.80 8.54 21.00
N MET A 62 10.00 7.47 20.96
CA MET A 62 8.57 7.54 21.32
C MET A 62 8.36 7.88 22.80
N ASP A 63 9.09 7.25 23.71
CA ASP A 63 9.04 7.53 25.15
C ASP A 63 9.43 8.99 25.43
N ASP A 64 10.42 9.55 24.73
CA ASP A 64 10.92 10.92 24.92
C ASP A 64 9.92 11.98 24.37
N VAL A 65 9.26 11.71 23.24
CA VAL A 65 8.38 12.69 22.55
C VAL A 65 6.93 12.63 23.03
N ILE A 66 6.39 11.42 23.23
CA ILE A 66 4.99 11.21 23.59
C ILE A 66 4.83 11.09 25.10
N GLY A 67 5.81 10.47 25.77
CA GLY A 67 5.67 9.97 27.14
C GLY A 67 4.85 8.69 27.22
N ARG A 68 4.74 8.12 28.43
CA ARG A 68 3.97 6.88 28.67
C ARG A 68 2.52 7.13 29.11
N ASP A 69 2.15 8.39 29.28
CA ASP A 69 0.85 8.78 29.85
C ASP A 69 -0.27 8.82 28.80
N ARG A 70 0.08 8.76 27.50
CA ARG A 70 -0.89 8.84 26.40
C ARG A 70 -0.51 7.97 25.21
N LEU A 71 -1.52 7.61 24.41
CA LEU A 71 -1.32 6.88 23.16
C LEU A 71 -0.78 7.80 22.04
N PRO A 72 -0.01 7.25 21.08
CA PRO A 72 0.44 8.00 19.91
C PRO A 72 -0.73 8.50 19.07
N SER A 73 -0.62 9.74 18.57
CA SER A 73 -1.59 10.34 17.66
C SER A 73 -0.95 10.71 16.32
N LEU A 74 -1.76 10.90 15.28
CA LEU A 74 -1.25 11.36 13.97
C LEU A 74 -0.57 12.73 14.03
N ALA A 75 -0.90 13.57 15.02
CA ALA A 75 -0.25 14.87 15.21
C ALA A 75 1.20 14.75 15.66
N ASP A 76 1.58 13.63 16.28
CA ASP A 76 2.93 13.38 16.79
C ASP A 76 3.89 12.87 15.72
N ARG A 77 3.34 12.45 14.56
CA ARG A 77 4.09 11.90 13.43
C ARG A 77 5.26 12.80 13.00
N GLY A 78 5.04 14.12 12.94
CA GLY A 78 6.07 15.08 12.55
C GLY A 78 7.22 15.23 13.56
N ARG A 79 7.08 14.68 14.76
CA ARG A 79 8.07 14.74 15.84
C ARG A 79 8.83 13.41 16.04
N LEU A 80 8.53 12.39 15.23
CA LEU A 80 9.13 11.05 15.32
C LEU A 80 9.92 10.71 14.04
N PRO A 81 11.01 11.44 13.75
CA PRO A 81 11.76 11.26 12.50
C PRO A 81 12.35 9.85 12.33
N LEU A 82 12.83 9.20 13.40
CA LEU A 82 13.39 7.85 13.30
C LEU A 82 12.30 6.81 13.05
N THR A 83 11.17 6.94 13.74
CA THR A 83 10.02 6.05 13.56
C THR A 83 9.41 6.20 12.15
N GLU A 84 9.31 7.43 11.65
CA GLU A 84 8.86 7.69 10.27
C GLU A 84 9.81 7.11 9.23
N ALA A 85 11.12 7.29 9.40
CA ALA A 85 12.12 6.72 8.50
C ALA A 85 12.05 5.18 8.48
N PHE A 86 11.86 4.55 9.64
CA PHE A 86 11.65 3.11 9.72
C PHE A 86 10.40 2.66 8.95
N LEU A 87 9.25 3.32 9.16
CA LEU A 87 8.01 2.97 8.45
C LEU A 87 8.13 3.18 6.94
N ALA A 88 8.86 4.21 6.50
CA ALA A 88 9.17 4.43 5.10
C ALA A 88 10.03 3.29 4.52
N GLU A 89 11.04 2.83 5.24
CA GLU A 89 11.86 1.68 4.81
C GLU A 89 11.09 0.38 4.81
N VAL A 90 10.23 0.13 5.81
CA VAL A 90 9.34 -1.04 5.79
C VAL A 90 8.44 -1.00 4.57
N SER A 91 7.85 0.17 4.27
CA SER A 91 7.00 0.37 3.10
C SER A 91 7.77 0.14 1.80
N ARG A 92 9.04 0.53 1.73
CA ARG A 92 9.90 0.25 0.56
C ARG A 92 10.06 -1.24 0.28
N HIS A 93 10.05 -2.08 1.32
CA HIS A 93 10.18 -3.54 1.17
C HIS A 93 8.83 -4.26 1.07
N SER A 94 7.77 -3.72 1.69
CA SER A 94 6.43 -4.32 1.65
C SER A 94 5.67 -4.01 0.36
N LEU A 95 6.00 -2.89 -0.31
CA LEU A 95 5.48 -2.53 -1.63
C LEU A 95 6.16 -3.37 -2.73
N LEU A 96 5.99 -4.69 -2.66
CA LEU A 96 6.27 -5.60 -3.77
C LEU A 96 5.24 -5.45 -4.91
N CYS A 97 4.22 -4.60 -4.75
CA CYS A 97 3.39 -4.13 -5.86
C CYS A 97 3.96 -2.82 -6.44
N GLN A 98 5.09 -2.93 -7.15
CA GLN A 98 5.34 -2.10 -8.33
C GLN A 98 5.42 -3.02 -9.55
N LEU A 99 4.29 -3.60 -9.89
CA LEU A 99 3.98 -3.95 -11.27
C LEU A 99 2.70 -3.22 -11.65
N HIS A 100 2.86 -1.92 -11.93
CA HIS A 100 1.90 -1.22 -12.76
C HIS A 100 1.99 -1.82 -14.17
N TYR A 101 1.22 -2.87 -14.45
CA TYR A 101 0.93 -3.23 -15.82
C TYR A 101 0.00 -2.15 -16.38
N HIS A 102 0.57 -1.15 -17.04
CA HIS A 102 -0.22 -0.43 -18.04
C HIS A 102 -0.48 -1.42 -19.17
N THR A 103 -1.70 -1.94 -19.25
CA THR A 103 -2.19 -2.41 -20.53
C THR A 103 -2.30 -1.18 -21.42
N ALA A 104 -1.44 -1.10 -22.44
CA ALA A 104 -1.60 -0.09 -23.48
C ALA A 104 -3.00 -0.28 -24.07
N GLN A 105 -3.85 0.75 -24.00
CA GLN A 105 -5.16 0.76 -24.67
C GLN A 105 -5.02 0.85 -26.20
N TYR A 106 -3.79 0.86 -26.72
CA TYR A 106 -3.45 0.89 -28.13
C TYR A 106 -2.86 -0.46 -28.51
N GLU A 107 -3.34 -1.07 -29.60
CA GLU A 107 -2.69 -2.22 -30.21
C GLU A 107 -1.23 -1.83 -30.54
N ILE A 108 -0.26 -2.41 -29.84
CA ILE A 108 1.14 -2.28 -30.21
C ILE A 108 1.31 -3.15 -31.46
N PRO A 109 1.63 -2.58 -32.64
CA PRO A 109 1.78 -3.37 -33.85
C PRO A 109 2.85 -4.43 -33.65
N TYR A 110 2.54 -5.67 -34.04
CA TYR A 110 3.35 -6.87 -33.79
C TYR A 110 4.84 -6.74 -34.21
N TRP A 111 5.15 -5.83 -35.15
CA TRP A 111 6.52 -5.55 -35.57
C TRP A 111 7.38 -4.81 -34.53
N LYS A 112 6.78 -4.11 -33.56
CA LYS A 112 7.52 -3.52 -32.41
C LYS A 112 7.80 -4.55 -31.31
N ALA A 113 6.90 -5.51 -31.09
CA ALA A 113 7.10 -6.61 -30.14
C ALA A 113 8.23 -7.57 -30.58
N GLY A 114 8.37 -7.79 -31.90
CA GLY A 114 9.47 -8.59 -32.45
C GLY A 114 10.86 -8.02 -32.17
N ILE A 115 11.02 -6.70 -32.16
CA ILE A 115 12.31 -6.04 -31.88
C ILE A 115 12.71 -6.23 -30.40
N ILE A 116 11.75 -6.15 -29.48
CA ILE A 116 11.99 -6.37 -28.05
C ILE A 116 12.35 -7.84 -27.77
N TYR A 117 11.69 -8.79 -28.44
CA TYR A 117 11.99 -10.22 -28.29
C TYR A 117 13.38 -10.58 -28.85
N ILE A 118 13.81 -9.94 -29.95
CA ILE A 118 15.17 -10.11 -30.49
C ILE A 118 16.21 -9.48 -29.54
N PHE A 119 15.94 -8.31 -28.97
CA PHE A 119 16.86 -7.64 -28.05
C PHE A 119 17.04 -8.43 -26.73
N LEU A 120 15.97 -8.99 -26.17
CA LEU A 120 16.02 -9.84 -24.98
C LEU A 120 16.67 -11.21 -25.25
N ARG A 121 16.51 -11.78 -26.44
CA ARG A 121 17.13 -13.07 -26.81
C ARG A 121 18.63 -12.96 -27.08
N THR A 122 19.14 -11.76 -27.40
CA THR A 122 20.57 -11.53 -27.66
C THR A 122 21.37 -11.19 -26.40
N GLN A 123 20.70 -10.76 -25.32
CA GLN A 123 21.33 -10.45 -24.01
C GLN A 123 21.34 -11.64 -23.03
N LEU A 124 20.74 -12.78 -23.38
CA LEU A 124 20.71 -14.01 -22.57
C LEU A 124 21.66 -15.11 -23.07
N PHE A 125 22.48 -14.81 -24.09
CA PHE A 125 23.49 -15.72 -24.65
C PHE A 125 24.84 -15.02 -24.91
N LEU A 126 25.25 -14.13 -24.01
CA LEU A 126 26.65 -13.79 -23.74
C LEU A 126 26.85 -13.61 -22.24
#